data_AF-G3AGW8-F1
#
_entry.id   AF-G3AGW8-F1
#
_cell.length_a   1.000
_cell.length_b   1.000
_cell.length_c   1.000
_cell.angle_alpha   90.00
_cell.angle_beta   90.00
_cell.angle_gamma   90.00
#
_symmetry.space_group_name_H-M   'P 1'
#
loop_
_entity.id
_entity.type
_entity.pdbx_description
1 polymer ?
#
loop_
_entity_poly.entity_id
_entity_poly.type
_entity_poly.pdbx_seq_one_letter_code
_entity_poly.pdbx_strand_id
1 'polypeptide(L)'
;MSTATQTLGATTKLSQHEIIPAPNDVGALANRINKETRSLHDKIDKVVTLKFAIALKNYKIFRQGLQAFYHVFDAIETSLYQQLEIDDEWTEMFKQVWKPEIARREKAQQDLMFYYDDRKEKFMHPVMSEQVAFANHIKEVTKEKPYLLFAYLHVMYLALFAGGRVMRSSFARAAGFYPRKSGLSHEDVIKMGANFFTFDVADENLFRIIYKRDYELVTRNALTEEQKLEIIEESKYIFAQNLKVVTELEQHNLEKLTKNWTYYAITRGYYVVLFLLLVVIMFYLRKIVLQFI
;
A
#
# COMPACT_ATOMS: atom_id res chain seq x y z
N MET A 1 -57.18 15.02 -19.88
CA MET A 1 -55.88 15.50 -19.36
C MET A 1 -55.18 14.35 -18.68
N SER A 2 -54.07 13.87 -19.24
CA SER A 2 -53.00 13.16 -18.52
C SER A 2 -51.86 12.96 -19.50
N THR A 3 -50.99 13.97 -19.58
CA THR A 3 -49.71 13.93 -20.28
C THR A 3 -48.74 13.07 -19.46
N ALA A 4 -48.40 11.89 -19.97
CA ALA A 4 -47.31 11.09 -19.42
C ALA A 4 -45.97 11.71 -19.86
N THR A 5 -45.31 12.38 -18.92
CA THR A 5 -43.95 12.88 -19.09
C THR A 5 -42.99 11.69 -19.12
N GLN A 6 -42.49 11.32 -20.31
CA GLN A 6 -41.35 10.41 -20.42
C GLN A 6 -40.08 11.15 -19.95
N THR A 7 -39.58 10.78 -18.78
CA THR A 7 -38.23 11.12 -18.34
C THR A 7 -37.23 10.37 -19.20
N LEU A 8 -36.54 11.07 -20.11
CA LEU A 8 -35.34 10.57 -20.78
C LEU A 8 -34.22 10.42 -19.73
N GLY A 9 -34.05 9.21 -19.21
CA GLY A 9 -32.82 8.82 -18.54
C GLY A 9 -31.74 8.56 -19.60
N ALA A 10 -30.89 9.55 -19.86
CA ALA A 10 -29.71 9.36 -20.69
C ALA A 10 -28.68 8.47 -19.96
N THR A 11 -28.84 7.16 -20.05
CA THR A 11 -27.81 6.19 -19.68
C THR A 11 -26.96 5.86 -20.91
N THR A 12 -26.24 6.83 -21.45
CA THR A 12 -25.10 6.52 -22.33
C THR A 12 -23.94 6.11 -21.45
N LYS A 13 -23.87 4.80 -21.11
CA LYS A 13 -22.63 4.21 -20.62
C LYS A 13 -21.62 4.31 -21.75
N LEU A 14 -20.80 5.37 -21.72
CA LEU A 14 -19.63 5.48 -22.57
C LEU A 14 -18.83 4.18 -22.42
N SER A 15 -18.46 3.60 -23.56
CA SER A 15 -17.74 2.34 -23.57
C SER A 15 -16.29 2.57 -23.12
N GLN A 16 -15.66 1.56 -22.50
CA GLN A 16 -14.34 1.72 -21.89
C GLN A 16 -13.26 2.23 -22.86
N HIS A 17 -13.39 1.93 -24.16
CA HIS A 17 -12.47 2.38 -25.21
C HIS A 17 -12.60 3.86 -25.56
N GLU A 18 -13.76 4.48 -25.32
CA GLU A 18 -13.98 5.92 -25.51
C GLU A 18 -13.39 6.76 -24.37
N ILE A 19 -13.08 6.10 -23.24
CA ILE A 19 -12.71 6.75 -21.99
C ILE A 19 -11.22 6.57 -21.66
N ILE A 20 -10.62 5.46 -22.09
CA ILE A 20 -9.24 5.10 -21.76
C ILE A 20 -8.44 4.95 -23.06
N PRO A 21 -7.23 5.53 -23.16
CA PRO A 21 -6.36 5.33 -24.31
C PRO A 21 -6.12 3.86 -24.63
N ALA A 22 -5.97 3.56 -25.90
CA ALA A 22 -5.51 2.24 -26.33
C ALA A 22 -4.16 1.92 -25.67
N PRO A 23 -3.87 0.66 -25.26
CA PRO A 23 -2.63 0.32 -24.55
C PRO A 23 -1.32 0.66 -25.28
N ASN A 24 -1.37 0.83 -26.61
CA ASN A 24 -0.27 1.20 -27.49
C ASN A 24 -0.24 2.69 -27.83
N ASP A 25 -1.13 3.51 -27.28
CA ASP A 25 -1.10 4.96 -27.43
C ASP A 25 0.12 5.52 -26.69
N VAL A 26 1.16 5.86 -27.46
CA VAL A 26 2.41 6.43 -26.96
C VAL A 26 2.28 7.91 -26.59
N GLY A 27 1.20 8.59 -26.98
CA GLY A 27 0.89 9.94 -26.51
C GLY A 27 0.37 9.95 -25.07
N ALA A 28 -0.13 8.80 -24.61
CA ALA A 28 -0.67 8.66 -23.27
C ALA A 28 0.40 8.50 -22.19
N LEU A 29 0.48 9.48 -21.28
CA LEU A 29 1.46 9.48 -20.20
C LEU A 29 1.30 8.24 -19.30
N ALA A 30 0.06 7.87 -18.99
CA ALA A 30 -0.24 6.69 -18.19
C ALA A 30 0.33 5.39 -18.82
N ASN A 31 0.23 5.26 -20.15
CA ASN A 31 0.78 4.11 -20.87
C ASN A 31 2.30 4.12 -20.89
N ARG A 32 2.91 5.29 -21.08
CA ARG A 32 4.37 5.46 -21.03
C ARG A 32 4.92 5.08 -19.67
N ILE A 33 4.32 5.57 -18.57
CA ILE A 33 4.68 5.17 -17.21
C ILE A 33 4.60 3.65 -17.07
N ASN A 34 3.47 3.03 -17.42
CA ASN A 34 3.30 1.57 -17.29
C ASN A 34 4.31 0.76 -18.10
N LYS A 35 4.71 1.26 -19.28
CA LYS A 35 5.73 0.60 -20.12
C LYS A 35 7.11 0.71 -19.49
N GLU A 36 7.49 1.91 -19.07
CA GLU A 36 8.81 2.24 -18.55
C GLU A 36 9.06 1.70 -17.13
N THR A 37 8.00 1.48 -16.35
CA THR A 37 8.11 0.96 -14.98
C THR A 37 7.78 -0.53 -14.87
N ARG A 38 7.44 -1.23 -15.97
CA ARG A 38 6.97 -2.62 -15.94
C ARG A 38 7.87 -3.56 -15.14
N SER A 39 9.18 -3.53 -15.40
CA SER A 39 10.14 -4.41 -14.71
C SER A 39 10.24 -4.11 -13.21
N LEU A 40 10.13 -2.83 -12.83
CA LEU A 40 10.13 -2.39 -11.44
C LEU A 40 8.82 -2.77 -10.74
N HIS A 41 7.69 -2.58 -11.41
CA HIS A 41 6.37 -3.04 -10.97
C HIS A 41 6.38 -4.54 -10.69
N ASP A 42 6.82 -5.36 -11.65
CA ASP A 42 6.85 -6.82 -11.50
C ASP A 42 7.76 -7.27 -10.35
N LYS A 43 8.86 -6.54 -10.11
CA LYS A 43 9.76 -6.79 -8.99
C LYS A 43 9.08 -6.50 -7.66
N ILE A 44 8.46 -5.33 -7.50
CA ILE A 44 7.80 -4.98 -6.24
C ILE A 44 6.56 -5.84 -6.00
N ASP A 45 5.78 -6.16 -7.04
CA ASP A 45 4.56 -6.96 -6.92
C ASP A 45 4.84 -8.36 -6.38
N LYS A 46 5.93 -9.00 -6.84
CA LYS A 46 6.40 -10.29 -6.28
C LYS A 46 6.76 -10.18 -4.80
N VAL A 47 7.49 -9.12 -4.42
CA VAL A 47 7.91 -8.91 -3.04
C VAL A 47 6.70 -8.64 -2.15
N VAL A 48 5.83 -7.70 -2.54
CA VAL A 48 4.61 -7.35 -1.81
C VAL A 48 3.70 -8.56 -1.67
N THR A 49 3.47 -9.33 -2.74
CA THR A 49 2.65 -10.55 -2.70
C THR A 49 3.16 -11.55 -1.66
N LEU A 50 4.48 -11.82 -1.66
CA LEU A 50 5.09 -12.71 -0.67
C LEU A 50 4.95 -12.17 0.76
N LYS A 51 5.25 -10.89 0.98
CA LYS A 51 5.15 -10.28 2.31
C LYS A 51 3.71 -10.22 2.80
N PHE A 52 2.78 -9.96 1.89
CA PHE A 52 1.36 -9.90 2.19
C PHE A 52 0.82 -11.26 2.64
N ALA A 53 1.24 -12.36 1.99
CA ALA A 53 0.88 -13.72 2.43
C ALA A 53 1.32 -14.00 3.88
N ILE A 54 2.45 -13.45 4.31
CA ILE A 54 2.92 -13.53 5.70
C ILE A 54 2.07 -12.62 6.61
N ALA A 55 1.81 -11.39 6.17
CA ALA A 55 1.02 -10.41 6.92
C ALA A 55 -0.43 -10.86 7.17
N LEU A 56 -1.03 -11.63 6.27
CA LEU A 56 -2.37 -12.22 6.45
C LEU A 56 -2.46 -13.18 7.65
N LYS A 57 -1.33 -13.69 8.15
CA LYS A 57 -1.31 -14.57 9.34
C LYS A 57 -1.28 -13.80 10.65
N ASN A 58 -0.97 -12.49 10.62
CA ASN A 58 -0.81 -11.68 11.81
C ASN A 58 -1.00 -10.19 11.50
N TYR A 59 -2.13 -9.60 11.93
CA TYR A 59 -2.39 -8.18 11.72
C TYR A 59 -1.30 -7.25 12.29
N LYS A 60 -0.51 -7.69 13.27
CA LYS A 60 0.58 -6.88 13.82
C LYS A 60 1.67 -6.61 12.78
N ILE A 61 1.89 -7.55 11.86
CA ILE A 61 2.79 -7.36 10.72
C ILE A 61 2.13 -6.45 9.68
N PHE A 62 0.87 -6.71 9.36
CA PHE A 62 0.11 -5.90 8.40
C PHE A 62 0.04 -4.42 8.79
N ARG A 63 -0.31 -4.11 10.04
CA ARG A 63 -0.44 -2.72 10.51
C ARG A 63 0.87 -1.95 10.44
N GLN A 64 2.03 -2.62 10.52
CA GLN A 64 3.33 -1.96 10.35
C GLN A 64 3.58 -1.59 8.89
N GLY A 65 3.14 -2.44 7.95
CA GLY A 65 3.14 -2.08 6.52
C GLY A 65 2.16 -0.94 6.21
N LEU A 66 0.95 -1.00 6.76
CA LEU A 66 -0.02 0.09 6.65
C LEU A 66 0.53 1.39 7.24
N GLN A 67 1.18 1.34 8.41
CA GLN A 67 1.86 2.49 9.02
C GLN A 67 2.98 3.01 8.12
N ALA A 68 3.76 2.13 7.48
CA ALA A 68 4.80 2.52 6.54
C ALA A 68 4.22 3.43 5.44
N PHE A 69 3.14 2.98 4.81
CA PHE A 69 2.51 3.69 3.71
C PHE A 69 1.60 4.83 4.16
N TYR A 70 1.08 4.84 5.40
CA TYR A 70 0.34 5.98 5.96
C TYR A 70 1.14 7.28 5.83
N HIS A 71 2.42 7.27 6.23
CA HIS A 71 3.27 8.47 6.15
C HIS A 71 3.63 8.86 4.70
N VAL A 72 3.70 7.88 3.79
CA VAL A 72 3.93 8.15 2.36
C VAL A 72 2.70 8.81 1.75
N PHE A 73 1.50 8.28 1.99
CA PHE A 73 0.26 8.89 1.53
C PHE A 73 -0.01 10.24 2.21
N ASP A 74 0.33 10.40 3.49
CA ASP A 74 0.27 11.69 4.18
C ASP A 74 1.18 12.73 3.54
N ALA A 75 2.41 12.36 3.13
CA ALA A 75 3.30 13.26 2.41
C ALA A 75 2.71 13.68 1.06
N ILE A 76 2.18 12.74 0.28
CA ILE A 76 1.56 13.03 -1.03
C ILE A 76 0.37 13.96 -0.87
N GLU A 77 -0.55 13.63 0.04
CA GLU A 77 -1.77 14.43 0.26
C GLU A 77 -1.46 15.79 0.86
N THR A 78 -0.49 15.89 1.76
CA THR A 78 -0.05 17.19 2.29
C THR A 78 0.52 18.07 1.18
N SER A 79 1.43 17.54 0.36
CA SER A 79 1.97 18.28 -0.78
C SER A 79 0.89 18.69 -1.77
N LEU A 80 -0.07 17.80 -2.07
CA LEU A 80 -1.16 18.09 -2.97
C LEU A 80 -2.07 19.19 -2.42
N TYR A 81 -2.50 19.10 -1.15
CA TYR A 81 -3.36 20.12 -0.56
C TYR A 81 -2.65 21.47 -0.44
N GLN A 82 -1.36 21.48 -0.12
CA GLN A 82 -0.56 22.70 -0.16
C GLN A 82 -0.51 23.31 -1.58
N GLN A 83 -0.34 22.48 -2.61
CA GLN A 83 -0.37 22.97 -3.99
C GLN A 83 -1.74 23.56 -4.34
N LEU A 84 -2.83 22.93 -3.89
CA LEU A 84 -4.19 23.41 -4.15
C LEU A 84 -4.51 24.77 -3.49
N GLU A 85 -3.68 25.26 -2.56
CA GLU A 85 -3.80 26.57 -1.92
C GLU A 85 -3.06 27.71 -2.67
N ILE A 86 -2.21 27.40 -3.65
CA ILE A 86 -1.34 28.39 -4.34
C ILE A 86 -2.07 29.14 -5.47
N ASP A 87 -3.10 28.55 -6.05
CA ASP A 87 -3.93 29.10 -7.15
C ASP A 87 -3.11 29.45 -8.42
N ASP A 88 -2.45 28.44 -8.96
CA ASP A 88 -1.64 28.50 -10.19
C ASP A 88 -2.08 27.46 -11.25
N GLU A 89 -1.34 27.35 -12.35
CA GLU A 89 -1.65 26.40 -13.42
C GLU A 89 -1.72 24.94 -12.92
N TRP A 90 -0.85 24.56 -11.97
CA TRP A 90 -0.83 23.22 -11.40
C TRP A 90 -2.06 22.94 -10.56
N THR A 91 -2.52 23.94 -9.80
CA THR A 91 -3.75 23.88 -9.01
C THR A 91 -4.94 23.50 -9.89
N GLU A 92 -5.11 24.16 -11.03
CA GLU A 92 -6.21 23.89 -11.96
C GLU A 92 -6.11 22.50 -12.61
N MET A 93 -4.90 22.04 -12.91
CA MET A 93 -4.68 20.69 -13.40
C MET A 93 -5.02 19.63 -12.33
N PHE A 94 -4.61 19.84 -11.08
CA PHE A 94 -4.90 18.90 -10.00
C PHE A 94 -6.38 18.86 -9.63
N LYS A 95 -7.10 19.99 -9.61
CA LYS A 95 -8.55 20.01 -9.35
C LYS A 95 -9.35 19.16 -10.34
N GLN A 96 -8.88 19.04 -11.59
CA GLN A 96 -9.55 18.23 -12.62
C GLN A 96 -9.36 16.73 -12.36
N VAL A 97 -8.19 16.31 -11.85
CA VAL A 97 -7.84 14.91 -11.64
C VAL A 97 -8.20 14.41 -10.24
N TRP A 98 -7.89 15.20 -9.20
CA TRP A 98 -8.07 14.84 -7.80
C TRP A 98 -9.54 14.70 -7.44
N LYS A 99 -9.88 13.56 -6.84
CA LYS A 99 -11.22 13.26 -6.32
C LYS A 99 -11.09 12.93 -4.83
N PRO A 100 -11.77 13.62 -3.91
CA PRO A 100 -11.64 13.38 -2.47
C PRO A 100 -11.83 11.90 -2.06
N GLU A 101 -12.67 11.15 -2.77
CA GLU A 101 -12.94 9.74 -2.51
C GLU A 101 -11.71 8.84 -2.68
N ILE A 102 -10.67 9.31 -3.38
CA ILE A 102 -9.42 8.59 -3.57
C ILE A 102 -8.44 8.78 -2.40
N ALA A 103 -8.63 9.78 -1.53
CA ALA A 103 -7.71 10.14 -0.45
C ALA A 103 -7.53 9.02 0.58
N ARG A 104 -6.29 8.65 0.89
CA ARG A 104 -5.95 7.47 1.69
C ARG A 104 -5.42 7.76 3.08
N ARG A 105 -4.92 8.96 3.37
CA ARG A 105 -4.39 9.33 4.68
C ARG A 105 -5.37 9.04 5.80
N GLU A 106 -6.60 9.55 5.68
CA GLU A 106 -7.62 9.39 6.71
C GLU A 106 -8.09 7.94 6.83
N LYS A 107 -8.23 7.24 5.71
CA LYS A 107 -8.61 5.82 5.67
C LYS A 107 -7.54 4.91 6.29
N ALA A 108 -6.26 5.18 6.01
CA ALA A 108 -5.14 4.52 6.67
C ALA A 108 -5.15 4.81 8.18
N GLN A 109 -5.39 6.06 8.58
CA GLN A 109 -5.44 6.42 9.98
C GLN A 109 -6.58 5.68 10.72
N GLN A 110 -7.78 5.59 10.12
CA GLN A 110 -8.91 4.83 10.68
C GLN A 110 -8.54 3.37 10.91
N ASP A 111 -7.97 2.71 9.90
CA ASP A 111 -7.52 1.33 10.01
C ASP A 111 -6.42 1.20 11.09
N LEU A 112 -5.45 2.11 11.15
CA LEU A 112 -4.39 2.08 12.15
C LEU A 112 -4.91 2.25 13.58
N MET A 113 -5.88 3.14 13.80
CA MET A 113 -6.55 3.28 15.10
C MET A 113 -7.21 1.96 15.50
N PHE A 114 -7.91 1.32 14.57
CA PHE A 114 -8.49 0.00 14.80
C PHE A 114 -7.44 -1.06 15.17
N TYR A 115 -6.32 -1.15 14.44
CA TYR A 115 -5.25 -2.14 14.66
C TYR A 115 -4.35 -1.85 15.87
N TYR A 116 -4.29 -0.62 16.34
CA TYR A 116 -3.50 -0.20 17.51
C TYR A 116 -4.32 -0.02 18.79
N ASP A 117 -5.63 -0.28 18.75
CA ASP A 117 -6.56 -0.11 19.86
C ASP A 117 -6.62 1.37 20.31
N ASP A 118 -6.88 2.25 19.34
CA ASP A 118 -7.04 3.70 19.50
C ASP A 118 -5.81 4.44 20.05
N ARG A 119 -4.66 3.76 20.11
CA ARG A 119 -3.37 4.33 20.51
C ARG A 119 -2.68 5.03 19.35
N LYS A 120 -3.14 6.24 19.06
CA LYS A 120 -2.61 7.10 17.99
C LYS A 120 -1.09 7.28 18.10
N GLU A 121 -0.56 7.44 19.31
CA GLU A 121 0.87 7.65 19.58
C GLU A 121 1.77 6.51 19.08
N LYS A 122 1.22 5.31 18.80
CA LYS A 122 1.99 4.17 18.29
C LYS A 122 2.40 4.30 16.83
N PHE A 123 1.72 5.14 16.06
CA PHE A 123 1.95 5.23 14.62
C PHE A 123 2.13 6.65 14.07
N MET A 124 1.92 7.71 14.87
CA MET A 124 2.07 9.09 14.37
C MET A 124 3.50 9.49 14.00
N HIS A 125 4.49 8.77 14.50
CA HIS A 125 5.89 9.05 14.17
C HIS A 125 6.45 7.92 13.30
N PRO A 126 6.99 8.24 12.11
CA PRO A 126 7.68 7.25 11.30
C PRO A 126 8.96 6.81 12.01
N VAL A 127 9.29 5.54 11.89
CA VAL A 127 10.43 4.92 12.60
C VAL A 127 11.44 4.25 11.68
N MET A 128 11.15 4.23 10.38
CA MET A 128 11.92 3.54 9.34
C MET A 128 12.57 4.59 8.45
N SER A 129 13.89 4.48 8.24
CA SER A 129 14.70 5.51 7.59
C SER A 129 14.40 5.67 6.11
N GLU A 130 14.17 4.58 5.37
CA GLU A 130 13.80 4.62 3.95
C GLU A 130 12.39 5.19 3.78
N GLN A 131 11.48 4.87 4.72
CA GLN A 131 10.15 5.47 4.76
C GLN A 131 10.22 6.99 4.98
N VAL A 132 11.01 7.45 5.95
CA VAL A 132 11.21 8.88 6.23
C VAL A 132 11.84 9.58 5.03
N ALA A 133 12.89 9.00 4.46
CA ALA A 133 13.56 9.55 3.29
C ALA A 133 12.61 9.67 2.11
N PHE A 134 11.75 8.67 1.87
CA PHE A 134 10.78 8.73 0.80
C PHE A 134 9.71 9.82 1.03
N ALA A 135 9.16 9.90 2.24
CA ALA A 135 8.20 10.94 2.60
C ALA A 135 8.77 12.36 2.49
N ASN A 136 10.05 12.55 2.85
CA ASN A 136 10.73 13.83 2.71
C ASN A 136 11.00 14.18 1.24
N HIS A 137 11.50 13.22 0.45
CA HIS A 137 11.70 13.39 -0.99
C HIS A 137 10.42 13.86 -1.68
N ILE A 138 9.28 13.22 -1.39
CA ILE A 138 7.97 13.63 -1.92
C ILE A 138 7.73 15.12 -1.68
N LYS A 139 7.90 15.58 -0.44
CA LYS A 139 7.65 16.98 -0.06
C LYS A 139 8.63 17.93 -0.75
N GLU A 140 9.90 17.56 -0.84
CA GLU A 140 10.95 18.38 -1.44
C GLU A 140 10.75 18.54 -2.94
N VAL A 141 10.61 17.44 -3.68
CA VAL A 141 10.54 17.50 -5.15
C VAL A 141 9.22 18.08 -5.64
N THR A 142 8.12 17.84 -4.95
CA THR A 142 6.81 18.39 -5.34
C THR A 142 6.66 19.86 -4.99
N LYS A 143 7.42 20.37 -4.02
CA LYS A 143 7.51 21.81 -3.76
C LYS A 143 8.27 22.54 -4.87
N GLU A 144 9.32 21.93 -5.41
CA GLU A 144 10.10 22.52 -6.52
C GLU A 144 9.40 22.35 -7.87
N LYS A 145 8.81 21.17 -8.09
CA LYS A 145 8.19 20.76 -9.35
C LYS A 145 6.81 20.14 -9.08
N PRO A 146 5.76 20.95 -8.92
CA PRO A 146 4.43 20.47 -8.53
C PRO A 146 3.86 19.37 -9.42
N TYR A 147 4.09 19.45 -10.74
CA TYR A 147 3.63 18.44 -11.71
C TYR A 147 4.14 17.02 -11.43
N LEU A 148 5.22 16.84 -10.67
CA LEU A 148 5.68 15.51 -10.25
C LEU A 148 4.65 14.77 -9.38
N LEU A 149 3.69 15.47 -8.76
CA LEU A 149 2.55 14.83 -8.08
C LEU A 149 1.76 13.89 -9.01
N PHE A 150 1.73 14.12 -10.33
CA PHE A 150 1.11 13.19 -11.27
C PHE A 150 1.74 11.79 -11.25
N ALA A 151 3.06 11.68 -11.01
CA ALA A 151 3.73 10.39 -10.84
C ALA A 151 3.12 9.61 -9.65
N TYR A 152 2.92 10.29 -8.52
CA TYR A 152 2.34 9.72 -7.31
C TYR A 152 0.86 9.38 -7.46
N LEU A 153 0.08 10.28 -8.06
CA LEU A 153 -1.33 10.10 -8.38
C LEU A 153 -1.57 8.91 -9.34
N HIS A 154 -0.63 8.63 -10.24
CA HIS A 154 -0.66 7.45 -11.09
C HIS A 154 -0.18 6.20 -10.35
N VAL A 155 1.07 6.18 -9.88
CA VAL A 155 1.72 4.97 -9.37
C VAL A 155 1.10 4.50 -8.05
N MET A 156 0.87 5.39 -7.09
CA MET A 156 0.45 5.01 -5.74
C MET A 156 -1.06 4.74 -5.68
N TYR A 157 -1.88 5.56 -6.33
CA TYR A 157 -3.34 5.44 -6.22
C TYR A 157 -3.95 4.47 -7.23
N LEU A 158 -3.46 4.39 -8.48
CA LEU A 158 -4.03 3.42 -9.43
C LEU A 158 -3.72 1.97 -9.03
N ALA A 159 -2.63 1.73 -8.32
CA ALA A 159 -2.31 0.43 -7.74
C ALA A 159 -3.40 -0.08 -6.79
N LEU A 160 -4.07 0.81 -6.05
CA LEU A 160 -5.10 0.46 -5.09
C LEU A 160 -6.40 -0.04 -5.75
N PHE A 161 -6.73 0.42 -6.96
CA PHE A 161 -7.90 -0.11 -7.68
C PHE A 161 -7.74 -1.56 -8.16
N ALA A 162 -6.50 -1.96 -8.51
CA ALA A 162 -6.22 -3.31 -8.97
C ALA A 162 -5.84 -4.22 -7.79
N GLY A 163 -4.77 -3.89 -7.09
CA GLY A 163 -4.24 -4.67 -5.97
C GLY A 163 -5.12 -4.61 -4.73
N GLY A 164 -5.76 -3.46 -4.45
CA GLY A 164 -6.60 -3.30 -3.26
C GLY A 164 -7.79 -4.26 -3.24
N ARG A 165 -8.42 -4.53 -4.38
CA ARG A 165 -9.51 -5.54 -4.46
C ARG A 165 -9.06 -6.94 -4.09
N VAL A 166 -7.87 -7.33 -4.57
CA VAL A 166 -7.25 -8.63 -4.23
C VAL A 166 -6.93 -8.68 -2.74
N MET A 167 -6.40 -7.58 -2.17
CA MET A 167 -6.12 -7.47 -0.75
C MET A 167 -7.39 -7.59 0.10
N ARG A 168 -8.46 -6.84 -0.23
CA ARG A 168 -9.76 -6.93 0.46
C ARG A 168 -10.34 -8.34 0.44
N SER A 169 -10.34 -8.98 -0.72
CA SER A 169 -10.77 -10.38 -0.86
C SER A 169 -9.95 -11.35 -0.02
N SER A 170 -8.66 -11.06 0.17
CA SER A 170 -7.77 -11.88 1.00
C SER A 170 -8.03 -11.66 2.49
N PHE A 171 -8.25 -10.41 2.94
CA PHE A 171 -8.58 -10.12 4.34
C PHE A 171 -9.89 -10.77 4.76
N ALA A 172 -10.92 -10.70 3.92
CA ALA A 172 -12.23 -11.30 4.21
C ALA A 172 -12.18 -12.83 4.38
N ARG A 173 -11.20 -13.51 3.74
CA ARG A 173 -11.02 -14.97 3.83
C ARG A 173 -9.99 -15.40 4.88
N ALA A 174 -9.18 -14.48 5.38
CA ALA A 174 -8.07 -14.80 6.28
C ALA A 174 -8.56 -14.99 7.73
N ALA A 175 -8.76 -16.25 8.12
CA ALA A 175 -9.14 -16.61 9.47
C ALA A 175 -8.08 -16.14 10.48
N GLY A 176 -8.50 -15.40 11.51
CA GLY A 176 -7.61 -14.90 12.56
C GLY A 176 -6.68 -13.76 12.13
N PHE A 177 -6.88 -13.19 10.94
CA PHE A 177 -6.14 -12.01 10.51
C PHE A 177 -6.41 -10.83 11.44
N TYR A 178 -7.68 -10.45 11.61
CA TYR A 178 -8.10 -9.29 12.39
C TYR A 178 -7.90 -9.46 13.91
N PRO A 179 -7.66 -8.37 14.66
CA PRO A 179 -7.68 -8.40 16.12
C PRO A 179 -9.05 -8.85 16.62
N ARG A 180 -9.08 -9.63 17.71
CA ARG A 180 -10.34 -9.97 18.38
C ARG A 180 -10.90 -8.72 19.05
N LYS A 181 -12.09 -8.30 18.65
CA LYS A 181 -12.84 -7.21 19.26
C LYS A 181 -14.12 -7.77 19.87
N SER A 182 -14.36 -7.50 21.15
CA SER A 182 -15.57 -7.93 21.85
C SER A 182 -16.79 -7.13 21.40
N GLY A 183 -17.92 -7.79 21.20
CA GLY A 183 -19.19 -7.12 20.88
C GLY A 183 -19.34 -6.65 19.43
N LEU A 184 -18.40 -6.99 18.55
CA LEU A 184 -18.48 -6.69 17.12
C LEU A 184 -18.71 -7.97 16.31
N SER A 185 -19.54 -7.86 15.26
CA SER A 185 -19.66 -8.94 14.28
C SER A 185 -18.39 -9.04 13.43
N HIS A 186 -18.24 -10.16 12.72
CA HIS A 186 -17.14 -10.30 11.76
C HIS A 186 -17.20 -9.24 10.64
N GLU A 187 -18.41 -8.86 10.22
CA GLU A 187 -18.62 -7.84 9.20
C GLU A 187 -18.19 -6.45 9.69
N ASP A 188 -18.52 -6.10 10.94
CA ASP A 188 -18.11 -4.82 11.54
C ASP A 188 -16.59 -4.73 11.64
N VAL A 189 -15.94 -5.83 12.04
CA VAL A 189 -14.48 -5.93 12.12
C VAL A 189 -13.81 -5.69 10.76
N ILE A 190 -14.36 -6.26 9.68
CA ILE A 190 -13.85 -6.04 8.33
C ILE A 190 -14.02 -4.58 7.91
N LYS A 191 -15.21 -4.00 8.13
CA LYS A 191 -15.51 -2.59 7.79
C LYS A 191 -14.59 -1.62 8.54
N MET A 192 -14.25 -1.92 9.79
CA MET A 192 -13.37 -1.06 10.60
C MET A 192 -11.87 -1.17 10.25
N GLY A 193 -11.44 -2.27 9.63
CA GLY A 193 -10.00 -2.55 9.43
C GLY A 193 -9.54 -2.67 7.97
N ALA A 194 -10.39 -2.32 6.99
CA ALA A 194 -10.08 -2.40 5.56
C ALA A 194 -10.44 -1.12 4.78
N ASN A 195 -10.54 0.02 5.48
CA ASN A 195 -10.90 1.32 4.90
C ASN A 195 -9.88 1.79 3.87
N PHE A 196 -8.57 1.58 4.12
CA PHE A 196 -7.51 2.02 3.22
C PHE A 196 -7.63 1.47 1.80
N PHE A 197 -8.16 0.25 1.67
CA PHE A 197 -8.34 -0.39 0.38
C PHE A 197 -9.74 -0.21 -0.19
N THR A 198 -10.66 0.46 0.50
CA THR A 198 -12.06 0.60 0.08
C THR A 198 -12.33 2.05 -0.35
N PHE A 199 -12.95 2.23 -1.51
CA PHE A 199 -13.34 3.56 -2.00
C PHE A 199 -14.83 3.76 -1.72
N ASP A 200 -15.20 4.88 -1.09
CA ASP A 200 -16.59 5.21 -0.75
C ASP A 200 -17.35 5.71 -1.98
N VAL A 201 -17.55 4.84 -2.96
CA VAL A 201 -18.19 5.13 -4.24
C VAL A 201 -19.17 4.02 -4.61
N ALA A 202 -20.21 4.35 -5.39
CA ALA A 202 -21.20 3.37 -5.82
C ALA A 202 -20.62 2.27 -6.74
N ASP A 203 -19.65 2.61 -7.58
CA ASP A 203 -18.99 1.68 -8.50
C ASP A 203 -17.49 2.02 -8.62
N GLU A 204 -16.63 1.23 -7.96
CA GLU A 204 -15.17 1.40 -8.02
C GLU A 204 -14.59 1.22 -9.43
N ASN A 205 -15.23 0.40 -10.29
CA ASN A 205 -14.75 0.22 -11.66
C ASN A 205 -15.02 1.47 -12.49
N LEU A 206 -16.24 2.03 -12.39
CA LEU A 206 -16.59 3.28 -13.06
C LEU A 206 -15.74 4.43 -12.54
N PHE A 207 -15.55 4.53 -11.22
CA PHE A 207 -14.70 5.56 -10.62
C PHE A 207 -13.26 5.47 -11.12
N ARG A 208 -12.68 4.26 -11.19
CA ARG A 208 -11.36 4.03 -11.78
C ARG A 208 -11.28 4.49 -13.24
N ILE A 209 -12.32 4.19 -14.03
CA ILE A 209 -12.39 4.56 -15.45
C ILE A 209 -12.40 6.09 -15.60
N ILE A 210 -13.25 6.78 -14.82
CA ILE A 210 -13.34 8.25 -14.81
C ILE A 210 -12.01 8.87 -14.38
N TYR A 211 -11.39 8.36 -13.31
CA TYR A 211 -10.11 8.87 -12.84
C TYR A 211 -9.01 8.74 -13.90
N LYS A 212 -8.93 7.58 -14.57
CA LYS A 212 -7.95 7.36 -15.66
C LYS A 212 -8.18 8.30 -16.84
N ARG A 213 -9.43 8.57 -17.19
CA ARG A 213 -9.78 9.53 -18.24
C ARG A 213 -9.32 10.93 -17.88
N ASP A 214 -9.69 11.41 -16.69
CA ASP A 214 -9.40 12.77 -16.25
C ASP A 214 -7.89 12.98 -16.13
N TYR A 215 -7.16 12.00 -15.56
CA TYR A 215 -5.70 11.99 -15.51
C TYR A 215 -5.10 12.15 -16.91
N GLU A 216 -5.58 11.34 -17.87
CA GLU A 216 -5.04 11.36 -19.23
C GLU A 216 -5.38 12.67 -19.97
N LEU A 217 -6.61 13.14 -19.90
CA LEU A 217 -7.04 14.38 -20.58
C LEU A 217 -6.21 15.58 -20.14
N VAL A 218 -5.94 15.67 -18.83
CA VAL A 218 -5.11 16.74 -18.26
C VAL A 218 -3.65 16.57 -18.67
N THR A 219 -3.07 15.40 -18.43
CA THR A 219 -1.63 15.18 -18.64
C THR A 219 -1.22 15.16 -20.12
N ARG A 220 -2.12 14.83 -21.03
CA ARG A 220 -1.86 14.86 -22.48
C ARG A 220 -1.68 16.27 -23.00
N ASN A 221 -2.57 17.17 -22.60
CA ASN A 221 -2.73 18.48 -23.23
C ASN A 221 -1.96 19.60 -22.52
N ALA A 222 -1.79 19.50 -21.20
CA ALA A 222 -1.24 20.59 -20.39
C ALA A 222 0.24 20.39 -20.00
N LEU A 223 0.81 19.20 -20.19
CA LEU A 223 2.23 18.95 -19.88
C LEU A 223 3.11 19.02 -21.13
N THR A 224 4.29 19.61 -20.96
CA THR A 224 5.36 19.54 -21.95
C THR A 224 5.97 18.14 -22.02
N GLU A 225 6.68 17.81 -23.10
CA GLU A 225 7.36 16.52 -23.19
C GLU A 225 8.46 16.34 -22.15
N GLU A 226 9.15 17.41 -21.75
CA GLU A 226 10.16 17.38 -20.69
C GLU A 226 9.52 17.02 -19.34
N GLN A 227 8.41 17.67 -18.97
CA GLN A 227 7.67 17.36 -17.75
C GLN A 227 7.16 15.91 -17.73
N LYS A 228 6.68 15.41 -18.88
CA LYS A 228 6.27 14.00 -19.02
C LYS A 228 7.44 13.04 -18.78
N LEU A 229 8.63 13.35 -19.29
CA LEU A 229 9.83 12.54 -19.06
C LEU A 229 10.24 12.57 -17.59
N GLU A 230 10.20 13.73 -16.94
CA GLU A 230 10.48 13.83 -15.51
C GLU A 230 9.47 13.04 -14.66
N ILE A 231 8.18 13.09 -14.99
CA ILE A 231 7.15 12.27 -14.32
C ILE A 231 7.43 10.77 -14.50
N ILE A 232 7.93 10.34 -15.65
CA ILE A 232 8.30 8.94 -15.90
C ILE A 232 9.50 8.53 -15.04
N GLU A 233 10.53 9.38 -14.94
CA GLU A 233 11.69 9.12 -14.09
C GLU A 233 11.32 9.11 -12.61
N GLU A 234 10.48 10.05 -12.16
CA GLU A 234 9.93 10.06 -10.81
C GLU A 234 9.08 8.81 -10.55
N SER A 235 8.34 8.33 -11.54
CA SER A 235 7.60 7.06 -11.43
C SER A 235 8.53 5.86 -11.22
N LYS A 236 9.68 5.81 -11.91
CA LYS A 236 10.71 4.76 -11.68
C LYS A 236 11.27 4.87 -10.26
N TYR A 237 11.54 6.10 -9.80
CA TYR A 237 11.99 6.36 -8.42
C TYR A 237 10.98 5.85 -7.39
N ILE A 238 9.68 6.14 -7.56
CA ILE A 238 8.61 5.68 -6.67
C ILE A 238 8.63 4.15 -6.52
N PHE A 239 8.73 3.39 -7.61
CA PHE A 239 8.81 1.94 -7.53
C PHE A 239 10.07 1.45 -6.79
N ALA A 240 11.22 2.11 -7.01
CA ALA A 240 12.44 1.79 -6.29
C ALA A 240 12.31 2.06 -4.79
N GLN A 241 11.72 3.18 -4.38
CA GLN A 241 11.50 3.50 -2.97
C GLN A 241 10.48 2.59 -2.31
N ASN A 242 9.39 2.23 -3.01
CA ASN A 242 8.43 1.25 -2.52
C ASN A 242 9.11 -0.09 -2.18
N LEU A 243 10.06 -0.53 -3.02
CA LEU A 243 10.86 -1.72 -2.73
C LEU A 243 11.74 -1.55 -1.49
N LYS A 244 12.41 -0.41 -1.34
CA LYS A 244 13.24 -0.14 -0.15
C LYS A 244 12.42 -0.13 1.13
N VAL A 245 11.29 0.59 1.14
CA VAL A 245 10.37 0.65 2.29
C VAL A 245 9.87 -0.74 2.69
N VAL A 246 9.46 -1.57 1.73
CA VAL A 246 9.00 -2.95 2.00
C VAL A 246 10.15 -3.83 2.51
N THR A 247 11.37 -3.62 2.01
CA THR A 247 12.56 -4.37 2.45
C THR A 247 12.98 -3.98 3.86
N GLU A 248 13.02 -2.68 4.18
CA GLU A 248 13.33 -2.18 5.52
C GLU A 248 12.28 -2.65 6.54
N LEU A 249 11.00 -2.65 6.17
CA LEU A 249 9.92 -3.18 6.99
C LEU A 249 10.14 -4.65 7.38
N GLU A 250 10.61 -5.47 6.44
CA GLU A 250 10.97 -6.86 6.73
C GLU A 250 12.11 -6.93 7.75
N GLN A 251 13.18 -6.16 7.55
CA GLN A 251 14.34 -6.15 8.44
C GLN A 251 13.93 -5.73 9.86
N HIS A 252 13.18 -4.64 9.99
CA HIS A 252 12.64 -4.15 11.26
C HIS A 252 11.79 -5.21 11.99
N ASN A 253 10.95 -5.95 11.25
CA ASN A 253 10.13 -6.99 11.83
C ASN A 253 10.94 -8.21 12.25
N LEU A 254 11.93 -8.63 11.45
CA LEU A 254 12.83 -9.74 11.76
C LEU A 254 13.71 -9.43 12.99
N GLU A 255 14.23 -8.21 13.11
CA GLU A 255 15.00 -7.80 14.28
C GLU A 255 14.19 -7.87 15.58
N LYS A 256 12.92 -7.43 15.55
CA LYS A 256 12.04 -7.53 16.72
C LYS A 256 11.69 -8.97 17.09
N LEU A 257 11.52 -9.83 16.09
CA LEU A 257 11.26 -11.27 16.31
C LEU A 257 12.49 -11.97 16.88
N THR A 258 13.66 -11.73 16.31
CA THR A 258 14.92 -12.37 16.73
C THR A 258 15.37 -11.92 18.12
N LYS A 259 15.07 -10.68 18.52
CA LYS A 259 15.31 -10.20 19.90
C LYS A 259 14.37 -10.80 20.95
N ASN A 260 13.32 -11.53 20.55
CA ASN A 260 12.40 -12.18 21.48
C ASN A 260 12.97 -13.52 21.96
N TRP A 261 13.11 -13.72 23.28
CA TRP A 261 13.65 -14.96 23.87
C TRP A 261 12.88 -16.21 23.44
N THR A 262 11.58 -16.09 23.19
CA THR A 262 10.75 -17.20 22.68
C THR A 262 11.20 -17.67 21.28
N TYR A 263 11.69 -16.78 20.42
CA TYR A 263 12.28 -17.16 19.14
C TYR A 263 13.55 -18.00 19.33
N TYR A 264 14.43 -17.59 20.25
CA TYR A 264 15.62 -18.38 20.60
C TYR A 264 15.26 -19.75 21.21
N ALA A 265 14.27 -19.79 22.11
CA ALA A 265 13.82 -21.04 22.72
C ALA A 265 13.24 -22.01 21.67
N ILE A 266 12.46 -21.53 20.70
CA ILE A 266 11.86 -22.38 19.66
C ILE A 266 12.89 -22.81 18.61
N THR A 267 13.74 -21.88 18.14
CA THR A 267 14.68 -22.17 17.04
C THR A 267 15.98 -22.83 17.50
N ARG A 268 16.38 -22.64 18.76
CA ARG A 268 17.62 -23.18 19.32
C ARG A 268 17.44 -24.05 20.56
N GLY A 269 16.23 -24.16 21.11
CA GLY A 269 15.96 -25.03 22.27
C GLY A 269 16.19 -26.51 21.99
N TYR A 270 16.09 -26.95 20.73
CA TYR A 270 16.42 -28.33 20.37
C TYR A 270 17.89 -28.69 20.64
N TYR A 271 18.82 -27.73 20.58
CA TYR A 271 20.22 -27.96 20.95
C TYR A 271 20.37 -28.26 22.44
N VAL A 272 19.54 -27.65 23.29
CA VAL A 272 19.51 -27.94 24.73
C VAL A 272 18.99 -29.35 24.96
N VAL A 273 17.95 -29.77 24.24
CA VAL A 273 17.42 -31.15 24.29
C VAL A 273 18.47 -32.16 23.82
N LEU A 274 19.15 -31.90 22.71
CA LEU A 274 20.23 -32.75 22.20
C LEU A 274 21.41 -32.85 23.19
N PHE A 275 21.79 -31.75 23.82
CA PHE A 275 22.83 -31.74 24.85
C PHE A 275 22.44 -32.58 26.07
N LEU A 276 21.21 -32.44 26.57
CA LEU A 276 20.70 -33.25 27.68
C LEU A 276 20.66 -34.74 27.32
N LEU A 277 20.23 -35.09 26.11
CA LEU A 277 20.27 -36.46 25.60
C LEU A 277 21.71 -37.01 25.58
N LEU A 278 22.67 -36.22 25.09
CA LEU A 278 24.09 -36.58 25.09
C LEU A 278 24.63 -36.83 26.51
N VAL A 279 24.27 -35.98 27.48
CA VAL A 279 24.66 -36.16 28.88
C VAL A 279 24.08 -37.46 29.45
N VAL A 280 22.82 -37.77 29.17
CA VAL A 280 22.19 -39.03 29.58
C VAL A 280 22.91 -40.22 28.94
N ILE A 281 23.19 -40.17 27.64
CA ILE A 281 23.94 -41.23 26.93
C ILE A 281 25.31 -41.44 27.57
N MET A 282 26.07 -40.37 27.82
CA MET A 282 27.37 -40.45 28.48
C MET A 282 27.28 -41.06 29.89
N PHE A 283 26.24 -40.73 30.65
CA PHE A 283 26.01 -41.30 31.97
C PHE A 283 25.79 -42.82 31.90
N TYR A 284 24.97 -43.29 30.96
CA TYR A 284 24.73 -44.73 30.77
C TYR A 284 25.98 -45.45 30.24
N LEU A 285 26.70 -44.87 29.29
CA LEU A 285 27.96 -45.43 28.79
C LEU A 285 29.00 -45.55 29.91
N ARG A 286 29.15 -44.52 30.75
CA ARG A 286 30.02 -44.56 31.93
C ARG A 286 29.62 -45.69 32.87
N LYS A 287 28.32 -45.85 33.14
CA LYS A 287 27.80 -46.91 34.01
C LYS A 287 28.11 -48.31 33.46
N ILE A 288 27.96 -48.50 32.14
CA ILE A 288 28.27 -49.77 31.46
C ILE A 288 29.77 -50.06 31.56
N VAL A 289 30.64 -49.10 31.24
CA VAL A 289 32.10 -49.29 31.30
C VAL A 289 32.57 -49.69 32.70
N LEU A 290 32.00 -49.08 33.75
CA LEU A 290 32.30 -49.41 35.15
C LEU A 290 31.80 -50.80 35.59
N GLN A 291 30.97 -51.49 34.80
CA GLN A 291 30.58 -52.89 35.07
C GLN A 291 31.56 -53.91 34.46
N PHE A 292 32.44 -53.46 33.56
CA PHE A 292 33.43 -54.31 32.87
C PHE A 292 34.87 -54.06 33.37
N ILE A 293 35.04 -53.19 34.36
CA ILE A 293 36.29 -52.94 35.10
C ILE A 293 36.08 -53.45 36.52
#